data_AF-L0A9H0-F1
#
_entry.id   AF-L0A9H0-F1
#
_cell.length_a   1.000
_cell.length_b   1.000
_cell.length_c   1.000
_cell.angle_alpha   90.00
_cell.angle_beta   90.00
_cell.angle_gamma   90.00
#
_symmetry.space_group_name_H-M   'P 1'
#
loop_
_entity.id
_entity.type
_entity.pdbx_description
1 polymer ?
#
loop_
_entity_poly.entity_id
_entity_poly.type
_entity_poly.pdbx_seq_one_letter_code
_entity_poly.pdbx_strand_id
1 'polypeptide(L)'
;MEGEIKGINYKIKIVNGFKLPTFENNTLVVGDLIFSADVKLSTLGDVVSGLLIPPVEYDDTIKSLVEYYKLRVTIEQAYEISQRYGELANKIRIPIEFIPLSRMQPLRNIYSCIFNDVIDKIGVEGLRKEYEDYIKNIGSNVNGNINLNFDLLNISTNKIMGNIGKNVILGFLTMYSGNNFSIGKTCKPNELIENPYSLLSLPEGSILNSCNDLDNYIKNILGYNYSCKRPGLLFSSQICENDKNKVVIKEYMYGTLKWFMAGAVSASIFPFKETPLARLGNEYNSLIDLRKIVNTPKILSICIDKYEYKMMREFIKGEVVLKSKNPYVWSDLGSTLALIHNNNRTLGDSNPGNFVVTDEDKMTLIDAEQVSNYTPKKAAWDIAVFYAYARTFQANSRLVREALGSYVNSRPKDEWKKVLNYIKGPHLTMLMTPLPNLLTELRLTLRELDND
;
A
#
# COMPACT_ATOMS: atom_id res chain seq x y z
N MET A 1 -28.49 -21.08 -26.36
CA MET A 1 -27.09 -21.47 -26.67
C MET A 1 -26.87 -22.85 -26.12
N GLU A 2 -26.34 -23.79 -26.91
CA GLU A 2 -25.94 -25.11 -26.44
C GLU A 2 -24.48 -25.31 -26.78
N GLY A 3 -23.76 -26.04 -25.94
CA GLY A 3 -22.37 -26.37 -26.23
C GLY A 3 -21.69 -27.10 -25.07
N GLU A 4 -20.44 -27.49 -25.30
CA GLU A 4 -19.63 -28.24 -24.35
C GLU A 4 -18.29 -27.53 -24.15
N ILE A 5 -17.94 -27.31 -22.88
CA ILE A 5 -16.62 -26.83 -22.48
C ILE A 5 -15.90 -28.00 -21.82
N LYS A 6 -14.66 -28.26 -22.21
CA LYS A 6 -13.83 -29.32 -21.64
C LYS A 6 -12.67 -28.69 -20.87
N GLY A 7 -12.58 -29.00 -19.59
CA GLY A 7 -11.42 -28.66 -18.77
C GLY A 7 -10.58 -29.89 -18.45
N ILE A 8 -9.57 -29.69 -17.61
CA ILE A 8 -8.73 -30.78 -17.13
C ILE A 8 -9.54 -31.64 -16.15
N ASN A 9 -9.94 -32.84 -16.60
CA ASN A 9 -10.72 -33.82 -15.83
C ASN A 9 -12.16 -33.42 -15.51
N TYR A 10 -12.71 -32.39 -16.15
CA TYR A 10 -14.13 -32.02 -16.04
C TYR A 10 -14.72 -31.50 -17.36
N LYS A 11 -16.05 -31.42 -17.39
CA LYS A 11 -16.81 -30.85 -18.52
C LYS A 11 -17.91 -29.93 -18.02
N ILE A 12 -18.28 -28.94 -18.83
CA ILE A 12 -19.49 -28.13 -18.65
C ILE A 12 -20.37 -28.33 -19.87
N LYS A 13 -21.56 -28.89 -19.66
CA LYS A 13 -22.58 -29.06 -20.69
C LYS A 13 -23.64 -27.98 -20.53
N ILE A 14 -23.72 -27.09 -21.52
CA ILE A 14 -24.70 -26.01 -21.56
C ILE A 14 -25.91 -26.49 -22.35
N VAL A 15 -27.08 -26.46 -21.71
CA VAL A 15 -28.36 -26.82 -22.34
C VAL A 15 -29.22 -25.59 -22.55
N ASN A 16 -30.10 -25.63 -23.55
CA ASN A 16 -30.99 -24.52 -23.83
C ASN A 16 -32.01 -24.31 -22.69
N GLY A 17 -32.19 -23.05 -22.28
CA GLY A 17 -33.22 -22.64 -21.34
C GLY A 17 -32.77 -22.58 -19.89
N PHE A 18 -33.74 -22.53 -18.98
CA PHE A 18 -33.48 -22.45 -17.55
C PHE A 18 -33.23 -23.85 -16.97
N LYS A 19 -32.00 -24.10 -16.50
CA LYS A 19 -31.65 -25.29 -15.73
C LYS A 19 -30.64 -24.92 -14.65
N LEU A 20 -30.94 -25.29 -13.41
CA LEU A 20 -30.04 -25.12 -12.28
C LEU A 20 -28.80 -26.03 -12.44
N PRO A 21 -27.63 -25.59 -11.96
CA PRO A 21 -26.41 -26.37 -12.09
C PRO A 21 -26.52 -27.70 -11.34
N THR A 22 -26.14 -28.77 -12.02
CA THR A 22 -26.06 -30.14 -11.48
C THR A 22 -24.68 -30.70 -11.81
N PHE A 23 -24.01 -31.35 -10.85
CA PHE A 23 -22.66 -31.87 -11.02
C PHE A 23 -22.63 -33.37 -10.77
N GLU A 24 -22.40 -34.15 -11.82
CA GLU A 24 -22.32 -35.61 -11.75
C GLU A 24 -21.20 -36.13 -12.66
N ASN A 25 -20.39 -37.08 -12.19
CA ASN A 25 -19.31 -37.71 -12.95
C ASN A 25 -18.39 -36.68 -13.65
N ASN A 26 -17.90 -35.69 -12.89
CA ASN A 26 -17.09 -34.57 -13.36
C ASN A 26 -17.73 -33.73 -14.49
N THR A 27 -19.04 -33.80 -14.66
CA THR A 27 -19.78 -33.02 -15.66
C THR A 27 -20.75 -32.08 -14.96
N LEU A 28 -20.55 -30.78 -15.15
CA LEU A 28 -21.49 -29.73 -14.77
C LEU A 28 -22.52 -29.56 -15.88
N VAL A 29 -23.80 -29.79 -15.61
CA VAL A 29 -24.88 -29.48 -16.55
C VAL A 29 -25.65 -28.26 -16.07
N VAL A 30 -25.76 -27.24 -16.91
CA VAL A 30 -26.37 -25.95 -16.57
C VAL A 30 -27.12 -25.35 -17.76
N GLY A 31 -28.19 -24.60 -17.49
CA GLY A 31 -28.93 -23.86 -18.52
C GLY A 31 -28.16 -22.64 -19.01
N ASP A 32 -28.29 -22.29 -20.28
CA ASP A 32 -27.56 -21.19 -20.91
C ASP A 32 -27.86 -19.81 -20.28
N LEU A 33 -29.10 -19.58 -19.85
CA LEU A 33 -29.50 -18.37 -19.13
C LEU A 33 -28.74 -18.23 -17.80
N ILE A 34 -28.61 -19.33 -17.05
CA ILE A 34 -27.90 -19.34 -15.76
C ILE A 34 -26.38 -19.22 -15.96
N PHE A 35 -25.83 -19.97 -16.92
CA PHE A 35 -24.41 -19.90 -17.25
C PHE A 35 -23.98 -18.49 -17.67
N SER A 36 -24.74 -17.87 -18.59
CA SER A 36 -24.45 -16.51 -19.07
C SER A 36 -24.58 -15.46 -17.95
N ALA A 37 -25.57 -15.62 -17.06
CA ALA A 37 -25.74 -14.75 -15.90
C ALA A 37 -24.58 -14.87 -14.90
N ASP A 38 -24.14 -16.09 -14.60
CA ASP A 38 -23.02 -16.29 -13.67
C ASP A 38 -21.68 -15.84 -14.27
N VAL A 39 -21.48 -16.04 -15.57
CA VAL A 39 -20.32 -15.51 -16.30
C VAL A 39 -20.28 -13.97 -16.25
N LYS A 40 -21.40 -13.31 -16.51
CA LYS A 40 -21.45 -11.85 -16.66
C LYS A 40 -21.54 -11.10 -15.33
N LEU A 41 -22.27 -11.66 -14.37
CA LEU A 41 -22.69 -10.96 -13.16
C LEU A 41 -22.33 -11.70 -11.87
N SER A 42 -21.71 -12.90 -11.96
CA SER A 42 -21.43 -13.73 -10.78
C SER A 42 -22.70 -14.02 -9.95
N THR A 43 -23.85 -14.23 -10.60
CA THR A 43 -25.14 -14.43 -9.91
C THR A 43 -25.18 -15.61 -8.95
N LEU A 44 -24.29 -16.59 -9.14
CA LEU A 44 -24.11 -17.76 -8.27
C LEU A 44 -22.79 -17.72 -7.51
N GLY A 45 -22.14 -16.56 -7.40
CA GLY A 45 -20.82 -16.45 -6.77
C GLY A 45 -19.73 -17.22 -7.50
N ASP A 46 -19.83 -17.31 -8.85
CA ASP A 46 -18.93 -18.08 -9.71
C ASP A 46 -18.92 -19.59 -9.48
N VAL A 47 -19.95 -20.15 -8.85
CA VAL A 47 -20.06 -21.60 -8.69
C VAL A 47 -20.07 -22.30 -10.06
N VAL A 48 -20.60 -21.69 -11.12
CA VAL A 48 -20.59 -22.27 -12.48
C VAL A 48 -19.41 -21.72 -13.27
N SER A 49 -19.29 -20.40 -13.34
CA SER A 49 -18.30 -19.72 -14.17
C SER A 49 -16.87 -19.89 -13.64
N GLY A 50 -16.67 -20.24 -12.36
CA GLY A 50 -15.38 -20.53 -11.76
C GLY A 50 -14.63 -21.73 -12.35
N LEU A 51 -15.35 -22.65 -12.98
CA LEU A 51 -14.74 -23.71 -13.80
C LEU A 51 -14.18 -23.19 -15.14
N LEU A 52 -14.35 -21.91 -15.45
CA LEU A 52 -13.66 -21.26 -16.54
C LEU A 52 -12.37 -20.60 -16.08
N ILE A 53 -11.97 -20.64 -14.80
CA ILE A 53 -10.69 -20.04 -14.36
C ILE A 53 -9.49 -20.78 -14.96
N PRO A 54 -9.41 -22.14 -14.93
CA PRO A 54 -8.37 -22.88 -15.64
C PRO A 54 -8.45 -22.71 -17.17
N PRO A 55 -7.40 -23.11 -17.91
CA PRO A 55 -7.50 -23.31 -19.36
C PRO A 55 -8.58 -24.34 -19.69
N VAL A 56 -9.40 -24.01 -20.68
CA VAL A 56 -10.52 -24.84 -21.14
C VAL A 56 -10.59 -24.85 -22.66
N GLU A 57 -11.03 -25.96 -23.23
CA GLU A 57 -11.41 -26.07 -24.64
C GLU A 57 -12.90 -25.78 -24.78
N TYR A 58 -13.27 -24.98 -25.78
CA TYR A 58 -14.66 -24.59 -26.04
C TYR A 58 -14.88 -24.37 -27.54
N ASP A 59 -16.13 -24.48 -27.97
CA ASP A 59 -16.54 -24.13 -29.33
C ASP A 59 -16.68 -22.61 -29.52
N ASP A 60 -16.73 -22.17 -30.78
CA ASP A 60 -16.85 -20.76 -31.15
C ASP A 60 -18.13 -20.09 -30.62
N THR A 61 -19.18 -20.86 -30.31
CA THR A 61 -20.44 -20.31 -29.82
C THR A 61 -20.33 -19.77 -28.40
N ILE A 62 -19.45 -20.37 -27.57
CA ILE A 62 -19.24 -19.99 -26.17
C ILE A 62 -18.01 -19.08 -26.00
N LYS A 63 -17.13 -18.99 -27.02
CA LYS A 63 -15.90 -18.20 -26.99
C LYS A 63 -16.05 -16.81 -26.37
N SER A 64 -17.04 -16.04 -26.83
CA SER A 64 -17.27 -14.68 -26.33
C SER A 64 -17.58 -14.61 -24.82
N LEU A 65 -18.21 -15.65 -24.25
CA LEU A 65 -18.51 -15.71 -22.82
C LEU A 65 -17.27 -16.12 -22.01
N VAL A 66 -16.47 -17.06 -22.51
CA VAL A 66 -15.22 -17.46 -21.84
C VAL A 66 -14.26 -16.28 -21.80
N GLU A 67 -14.03 -15.61 -22.93
CA GLU A 67 -13.15 -14.44 -23.00
C GLU A 67 -13.65 -13.29 -22.11
N TYR A 68 -14.97 -13.08 -22.08
CA TYR A 68 -15.57 -12.10 -21.17
C TYR A 68 -15.31 -12.45 -19.69
N TYR A 69 -15.46 -13.73 -19.31
CA TYR A 69 -15.21 -14.17 -17.95
C TYR A 69 -13.76 -13.89 -17.52
N LYS A 70 -12.80 -14.29 -18.34
CA LYS A 70 -11.36 -14.08 -18.08
C LYS A 70 -11.03 -12.60 -17.94
N LEU A 71 -11.58 -11.76 -18.82
CA LEU A 71 -11.46 -10.32 -18.75
C LEU A 71 -12.05 -9.77 -17.44
N ARG A 72 -13.25 -10.21 -17.06
CA ARG A 72 -13.91 -9.79 -15.81
C ARG A 72 -13.08 -10.15 -14.59
N VAL A 73 -12.65 -11.40 -14.48
CA VAL A 73 -11.79 -11.86 -13.38
C VAL A 73 -10.52 -11.03 -13.30
N THR A 74 -9.85 -10.77 -14.43
CA THR A 74 -8.64 -9.95 -14.48
C THR A 74 -8.86 -8.56 -13.89
N ILE A 75 -9.94 -7.88 -14.29
CA ILE A 75 -10.27 -6.53 -13.82
C ILE A 75 -10.69 -6.54 -12.35
N GLU A 76 -11.55 -7.48 -11.94
CA GLU A 76 -12.01 -7.58 -10.55
C GLU A 76 -10.85 -7.82 -9.58
N GLN A 77 -9.95 -8.75 -9.89
CA GLN A 77 -8.82 -9.08 -9.01
C GLN A 77 -7.77 -7.95 -8.98
N ALA A 78 -7.51 -7.28 -10.10
CA ALA A 78 -6.67 -6.09 -10.11
C ALA A 78 -7.28 -4.92 -9.33
N TYR A 79 -8.61 -4.74 -9.41
CA TYR A 79 -9.33 -3.74 -8.65
C TYR A 79 -9.30 -4.03 -7.15
N GLU A 80 -9.47 -5.29 -6.74
CA GLU A 80 -9.35 -5.72 -5.34
C GLU A 80 -7.96 -5.39 -4.76
N ILE A 81 -6.89 -5.69 -5.51
CA ILE A 81 -5.52 -5.32 -5.14
C ILE A 81 -5.36 -3.79 -5.01
N SER A 82 -5.88 -3.03 -5.97
CA SER A 82 -5.85 -1.56 -5.94
C SER A 82 -6.58 -1.01 -4.71
N GLN A 83 -7.76 -1.55 -4.36
CA GLN A 83 -8.50 -1.14 -3.17
C GLN A 83 -7.79 -1.51 -1.88
N ARG A 84 -7.20 -2.72 -1.82
CA ARG A 84 -6.49 -3.20 -0.63
C ARG A 84 -5.22 -2.41 -0.36
N TYR A 85 -4.40 -2.18 -1.38
CA TYR A 85 -3.05 -1.63 -1.23
C TYR A 85 -2.91 -0.16 -1.66
N GLY A 86 -3.93 0.43 -2.31
CA GLY A 86 -3.90 1.83 -2.75
C GLY A 86 -2.71 2.14 -3.65
N GLU A 87 -2.07 3.30 -3.45
CA GLU A 87 -0.87 3.71 -4.20
C GLU A 87 0.30 2.69 -4.05
N LEU A 88 0.33 1.89 -2.98
CA LEU A 88 1.37 0.89 -2.76
C LEU A 88 1.27 -0.29 -3.75
N ALA A 89 0.11 -0.52 -4.37
CA ALA A 89 -0.07 -1.61 -5.32
C ALA A 89 0.96 -1.57 -6.47
N ASN A 90 1.40 -0.38 -6.90
CA ASN A 90 2.43 -0.20 -7.94
C ASN A 90 3.86 -0.54 -7.49
N LYS A 91 4.07 -0.83 -6.22
CA LYS A 91 5.34 -1.34 -5.70
C LYS A 91 5.30 -2.84 -5.45
N ILE A 92 4.11 -3.40 -5.31
CA ILE A 92 3.94 -4.83 -5.13
C ILE A 92 4.24 -5.50 -6.46
N ARG A 93 5.14 -6.48 -6.44
CA ARG A 93 5.31 -7.40 -7.55
C ARG A 93 4.14 -8.37 -7.51
N ILE A 94 3.27 -8.27 -8.51
CA ILE A 94 2.05 -9.07 -8.65
C ILE A 94 2.26 -10.00 -9.84
N PRO A 95 2.59 -11.29 -9.64
CA PRO A 95 2.69 -12.24 -10.74
C PRO A 95 1.34 -12.39 -11.46
N ILE A 96 1.32 -12.64 -12.77
CA ILE A 96 0.07 -12.74 -13.54
C ILE A 96 -0.79 -13.91 -13.05
N GLU A 97 -0.18 -15.03 -12.66
CA GLU A 97 -0.87 -16.19 -12.08
C GLU A 97 -1.57 -15.90 -10.74
N PHE A 98 -1.27 -14.76 -10.10
CA PHE A 98 -2.04 -14.29 -8.95
C PHE A 98 -3.53 -14.18 -9.31
N ILE A 99 -3.87 -13.66 -10.50
CA ILE A 99 -5.25 -13.42 -10.94
C ILE A 99 -6.12 -14.70 -10.88
N PRO A 100 -5.75 -15.81 -11.55
CA PRO A 100 -6.51 -17.04 -11.44
C PRO A 100 -6.46 -17.64 -10.03
N LEU A 101 -5.31 -17.63 -9.34
CA LEU A 101 -5.19 -18.24 -8.02
C LEU A 101 -6.03 -17.52 -6.95
N SER A 102 -6.04 -16.19 -6.98
CA SER A 102 -6.87 -15.38 -6.09
C SER A 102 -8.36 -15.58 -6.35
N ARG A 103 -8.76 -15.80 -7.60
CA ARG A 103 -10.15 -16.16 -7.92
C ARG A 103 -10.52 -17.60 -7.57
N MET A 104 -9.57 -18.54 -7.60
CA MET A 104 -9.79 -19.92 -7.14
C MET A 104 -10.00 -20.00 -5.62
N GLN A 105 -9.40 -19.11 -4.83
CA GLN A 105 -9.43 -19.16 -3.37
C GLN A 105 -10.86 -19.17 -2.77
N PRO A 106 -11.81 -18.30 -3.17
CA PRO A 106 -13.19 -18.37 -2.70
C PRO A 106 -13.90 -19.69 -3.03
N LEU A 107 -13.50 -20.33 -4.13
CA LEU A 107 -14.11 -21.56 -4.65
C LEU A 107 -13.42 -22.84 -4.16
N ARG A 108 -12.39 -22.72 -3.32
CA ARG A 108 -11.57 -23.85 -2.85
C ARG A 108 -12.41 -24.96 -2.20
N ASN A 109 -13.44 -24.62 -1.44
CA ASN A 109 -14.28 -25.63 -0.77
C ASN A 109 -15.13 -26.46 -1.75
N ILE A 110 -15.33 -25.96 -2.96
CA ILE A 110 -16.12 -26.61 -4.01
C ILE A 110 -15.19 -27.37 -4.96
N TYR A 111 -14.18 -26.68 -5.51
CA TYR A 111 -13.41 -27.18 -6.65
C TYR A 111 -11.95 -27.56 -6.35
N SER A 112 -11.54 -27.71 -5.08
CA SER A 112 -10.14 -28.03 -4.74
C SER A 112 -9.56 -29.21 -5.50
N CYS A 113 -10.30 -30.30 -5.69
CA CYS A 113 -9.78 -31.45 -6.44
C CYS A 113 -9.45 -31.08 -7.89
N ILE A 114 -10.32 -30.34 -8.55
CA ILE A 114 -10.13 -29.91 -9.94
C ILE A 114 -8.98 -28.91 -10.02
N PHE A 115 -8.93 -27.92 -9.12
CA PHE A 115 -7.87 -26.91 -9.16
C PHE A 115 -6.50 -27.48 -8.83
N ASN A 116 -6.42 -28.47 -7.92
CA ASN A 116 -5.17 -29.19 -7.66
C ASN A 116 -4.72 -29.95 -8.91
N ASP A 117 -5.59 -30.73 -9.55
CA ASP A 117 -5.28 -31.46 -10.79
C ASP A 117 -4.79 -30.52 -11.90
N VAL A 118 -5.38 -29.32 -12.01
CA VAL A 118 -4.94 -28.28 -12.94
C VAL A 118 -3.51 -27.83 -12.59
N ILE A 119 -3.26 -27.41 -11.35
CA ILE A 119 -1.93 -26.95 -10.93
C ILE A 119 -0.87 -28.05 -11.14
N ASP A 120 -1.19 -29.30 -10.81
CA ASP A 120 -0.28 -30.44 -10.98
C ASP A 120 0.04 -30.71 -12.46
N LYS A 121 -0.94 -30.53 -13.35
CA LYS A 121 -0.78 -30.85 -14.78
C LYS A 121 -0.10 -29.75 -15.60
N ILE A 122 -0.46 -28.49 -15.37
CA ILE A 122 0.02 -27.36 -16.20
C ILE A 122 0.92 -26.38 -15.45
N GLY A 123 1.02 -26.50 -14.12
CA GLY A 123 1.76 -25.58 -13.28
C GLY A 123 1.18 -24.17 -13.25
N VAL A 124 1.82 -23.30 -12.46
CA VAL A 124 1.49 -21.87 -12.41
C VAL A 124 1.73 -21.16 -13.75
N GLU A 125 2.67 -21.66 -14.56
CA GLU A 125 2.99 -21.11 -15.87
C GLU A 125 1.83 -21.29 -16.87
N GLY A 126 1.12 -22.43 -16.81
CA GLY A 126 -0.08 -22.62 -17.64
C GLY A 126 -1.20 -21.65 -17.26
N LEU A 127 -1.37 -21.38 -15.97
CA LEU A 127 -2.32 -20.36 -15.48
C LEU A 127 -1.91 -18.95 -15.89
N ARG A 128 -0.61 -18.64 -15.86
CA ARG A 128 -0.08 -17.35 -16.32
C ARG A 128 -0.43 -17.08 -17.78
N LYS A 129 -0.07 -18.01 -18.68
CA LYS A 129 -0.31 -17.88 -20.12
C LYS A 129 -1.78 -17.63 -20.47
N GLU A 130 -2.67 -18.27 -19.74
CA GLU A 130 -4.12 -18.11 -19.91
C GLU A 130 -4.61 -16.67 -19.66
N TYR A 131 -3.91 -15.90 -18.83
CA TYR A 131 -4.32 -14.56 -18.41
C TYR A 131 -3.47 -13.42 -18.99
N GLU A 132 -2.32 -13.72 -19.62
CA GLU A 132 -1.37 -12.72 -20.15
C GLU A 132 -2.02 -11.69 -21.09
N ASP A 133 -2.87 -12.16 -22.01
CA ASP A 133 -3.51 -11.30 -23.01
C ASP A 133 -4.53 -10.32 -22.42
N TYR A 134 -5.02 -10.58 -21.20
CA TYR A 134 -6.00 -9.73 -20.53
C TYR A 134 -5.35 -8.60 -19.71
N ILE A 135 -4.05 -8.69 -19.42
CA ILE A 135 -3.31 -7.69 -18.63
C ILE A 135 -3.34 -6.30 -19.29
N LYS A 136 -3.41 -6.23 -20.62
CA LYS A 136 -3.55 -4.98 -21.39
C LYS A 136 -4.77 -4.14 -21.01
N ASN A 137 -5.75 -4.72 -20.31
CA ASN A 137 -6.95 -4.02 -19.87
C ASN A 137 -6.81 -3.39 -18.47
N ILE A 138 -5.71 -3.68 -17.75
CA ILE A 138 -5.47 -3.19 -16.38
C ILE A 138 -4.09 -2.51 -16.24
N GLY A 139 -3.21 -2.69 -17.22
CA GLY A 139 -1.85 -2.15 -17.18
C GLY A 139 -0.94 -2.80 -18.21
N SER A 140 0.28 -3.14 -17.80
CA SER A 140 1.27 -3.82 -18.65
C SER A 140 1.90 -5.03 -17.96
N ASN A 141 2.35 -6.00 -18.76
CA ASN A 141 3.18 -7.12 -18.32
C ASN A 141 4.66 -6.67 -18.34
N VAL A 142 5.34 -6.76 -17.21
CA VAL A 142 6.78 -6.54 -17.08
C VAL A 142 7.40 -7.77 -16.44
N ASN A 143 8.05 -8.62 -17.25
CA ASN A 143 8.72 -9.84 -16.81
C ASN A 143 7.81 -10.77 -15.97
N GLY A 144 6.59 -11.04 -16.47
CA GLY A 144 5.62 -11.92 -15.79
C GLY A 144 4.90 -11.29 -14.60
N ASN A 145 5.11 -9.99 -14.36
CA ASN A 145 4.46 -9.24 -13.29
C ASN A 145 3.56 -8.14 -13.87
N ILE A 146 2.48 -7.85 -13.16
CA ILE A 146 1.50 -6.83 -13.51
C ILE A 146 2.00 -5.48 -13.01
N ASN A 147 2.17 -4.53 -13.92
CA ASN A 147 2.33 -3.12 -13.59
C ASN A 147 0.98 -2.41 -13.84
N LEU A 148 0.27 -2.06 -12.77
CA LEU A 148 -1.08 -1.51 -12.84
C LEU A 148 -1.08 -0.08 -13.37
N ASN A 149 -2.06 0.23 -14.21
CA ASN A 149 -2.42 1.59 -14.60
C ASN A 149 -3.79 1.92 -13.98
N PHE A 150 -3.80 2.75 -12.93
CA PHE A 150 -5.03 3.03 -12.18
C PHE A 150 -6.13 3.71 -13.01
N ASP A 151 -5.77 4.58 -13.95
CA ASP A 151 -6.75 5.25 -14.81
C ASP A 151 -7.41 4.25 -15.75
N LEU A 152 -6.60 3.41 -16.39
CA LEU A 152 -7.08 2.33 -17.25
C LEU A 152 -7.93 1.33 -16.45
N LEU A 153 -7.48 0.94 -15.26
CA LEU A 153 -8.21 0.03 -14.37
C LEU A 153 -9.57 0.61 -13.98
N ASN A 154 -9.65 1.90 -13.66
CA ASN A 154 -10.92 2.58 -13.36
C ASN A 154 -11.86 2.60 -14.57
N ILE A 155 -11.35 2.90 -15.78
CA ILE A 155 -12.14 2.85 -17.02
C ILE A 155 -12.68 1.43 -17.27
N SER A 156 -11.81 0.43 -17.18
CA SER A 156 -12.14 -0.99 -17.37
C SER A 156 -13.16 -1.47 -16.33
N THR A 157 -12.99 -1.08 -15.06
CA THR A 157 -13.93 -1.40 -13.98
C THR A 157 -15.29 -0.78 -14.24
N ASN A 158 -15.36 0.50 -14.63
CA ASN A 158 -16.63 1.17 -14.95
C ASN A 158 -17.35 0.51 -16.14
N LYS A 159 -16.61 0.02 -17.14
CA LYS A 159 -17.19 -0.71 -18.28
C LYS A 159 -17.83 -2.04 -17.86
N ILE A 160 -17.24 -2.73 -16.88
CA ILE A 160 -17.78 -4.00 -16.37
C ILE A 160 -18.91 -3.73 -15.37
N MET A 161 -18.68 -2.91 -14.34
CA MET A 161 -19.65 -2.62 -13.29
C MET A 161 -20.84 -1.79 -13.76
N GLY A 162 -20.66 -0.89 -14.73
CA GLY A 162 -21.75 -0.13 -15.35
C GLY A 162 -22.78 -1.02 -16.06
N ASN A 163 -22.40 -2.24 -16.45
CA ASN A 163 -23.30 -3.25 -16.99
C ASN A 163 -24.00 -4.09 -15.91
N ILE A 164 -23.43 -4.16 -14.70
CA ILE A 164 -24.02 -4.87 -13.54
C ILE A 164 -25.16 -4.04 -12.92
N GLY A 165 -25.08 -2.71 -13.00
CA GLY A 165 -26.03 -1.76 -12.40
C GLY A 165 -27.42 -1.64 -13.04
N LYS A 166 -27.87 -2.61 -13.86
CA LYS A 166 -29.17 -2.50 -14.55
C LYS A 166 -30.21 -3.57 -14.33
N ASN A 167 -30.00 -4.64 -13.55
CA ASN A 167 -31.12 -5.51 -13.18
C ASN A 167 -30.90 -6.20 -11.84
N VAL A 168 -31.81 -5.90 -10.91
CA VAL A 168 -32.08 -6.64 -9.67
C VAL A 168 -32.58 -8.04 -10.06
N ILE A 169 -31.66 -8.96 -10.35
CA ILE A 169 -31.90 -10.42 -10.33
C ILE A 169 -31.10 -10.98 -9.14
N LEU A 170 -31.13 -10.27 -8.02
CA LEU A 170 -30.40 -10.64 -6.80
C LEU A 170 -31.31 -11.34 -5.76
N GLY A 171 -32.64 -11.19 -5.90
CA GLY A 171 -33.61 -11.66 -4.91
C GLY A 171 -33.97 -13.14 -4.96
N PHE A 172 -33.74 -13.84 -6.09
CA PHE A 172 -34.23 -15.23 -6.27
C PHE A 172 -33.15 -16.32 -6.19
N LEU A 173 -31.86 -16.00 -6.42
CA LEU A 173 -30.78 -17.02 -6.46
C LEU A 173 -29.83 -16.98 -5.25
N THR A 174 -29.82 -15.88 -4.49
CA THR A 174 -29.08 -15.80 -3.21
C THR A 174 -29.61 -16.79 -2.16
N MET A 175 -30.87 -17.25 -2.28
CA MET A 175 -31.45 -18.31 -1.43
C MET A 175 -30.89 -19.72 -1.68
N TYR A 176 -30.14 -19.95 -2.77
CA TYR A 176 -29.50 -21.25 -3.06
C TYR A 176 -27.98 -21.24 -2.88
N SER A 177 -27.41 -20.13 -2.41
CA SER A 177 -25.99 -19.94 -2.16
C SER A 177 -25.46 -20.88 -1.06
N GLY A 178 -24.49 -21.72 -1.41
CA GLY A 178 -23.54 -22.34 -0.49
C GLY A 178 -23.85 -23.76 -0.01
N ASN A 179 -25.07 -24.04 0.45
CA ASN A 179 -25.28 -25.25 1.27
C ASN A 179 -25.66 -26.54 0.51
N ASN A 180 -26.04 -26.47 -0.77
CA ASN A 180 -26.60 -27.63 -1.49
C ASN A 180 -25.85 -28.01 -2.79
N PHE A 181 -24.76 -27.33 -3.16
CA PHE A 181 -23.96 -27.70 -4.34
C PHE A 181 -22.74 -28.50 -3.91
N SER A 182 -22.83 -29.83 -4.01
CA SER A 182 -21.76 -30.76 -3.65
C SER A 182 -21.25 -31.50 -4.88
N ILE A 183 -19.93 -31.58 -4.99
CA ILE A 183 -19.22 -32.33 -6.05
C ILE A 183 -18.91 -33.76 -5.59
N GLY A 184 -19.33 -34.14 -4.38
CA GLY A 184 -19.16 -35.47 -3.80
C GLY A 184 -17.73 -35.80 -3.35
N LYS A 185 -16.70 -35.15 -3.89
CA LYS A 185 -15.29 -35.32 -3.52
C LYS A 185 -14.72 -34.06 -2.89
N THR A 186 -14.16 -34.16 -1.70
CA THR A 186 -13.43 -33.08 -1.02
C THR A 186 -11.93 -33.35 -1.10
N CYS A 187 -11.15 -32.32 -1.44
CA CYS A 187 -9.69 -32.36 -1.44
C CYS A 187 -9.16 -31.19 -0.61
N LYS A 188 -8.00 -31.37 0.04
CA LYS A 188 -7.29 -30.24 0.64
C LYS A 188 -6.81 -29.31 -0.48
N PRO A 189 -7.08 -27.99 -0.43
CA PRO A 189 -6.59 -27.05 -1.45
C PRO A 189 -5.06 -27.03 -1.50
N ASN A 190 -4.49 -26.81 -2.70
CA ASN A 190 -3.08 -26.44 -2.87
C ASN A 190 -2.76 -25.16 -2.07
N GLU A 191 -1.54 -25.05 -1.52
CA GLU A 191 -1.10 -23.91 -0.70
C GLU A 191 -1.24 -22.56 -1.44
N LEU A 192 -1.00 -22.53 -2.75
CA LEU A 192 -1.15 -21.32 -3.57
C LEU A 192 -2.61 -20.90 -3.76
N ILE A 193 -3.56 -21.82 -3.65
CA ILE A 193 -5.00 -21.52 -3.64
C ILE A 193 -5.44 -21.12 -2.23
N GLU A 194 -4.87 -21.76 -1.20
CA GLU A 194 -5.17 -21.44 0.20
C GLU A 194 -4.73 -20.02 0.54
N ASN A 195 -3.52 -19.63 0.10
CA ASN A 195 -2.95 -18.31 0.30
C ASN A 195 -2.30 -17.73 -0.99
N PRO A 196 -3.09 -17.22 -1.95
CA PRO A 196 -2.58 -16.62 -3.19
C PRO A 196 -1.77 -15.33 -2.92
N TYR A 197 -2.04 -14.65 -1.80
CA TYR A 197 -1.33 -13.42 -1.41
C TYR A 197 0.13 -13.67 -1.05
N SER A 198 0.54 -14.92 -0.79
CA SER A 198 1.95 -15.29 -0.62
C SER A 198 2.81 -15.04 -1.86
N LEU A 199 2.20 -14.95 -3.05
CA LEU A 199 2.89 -14.63 -4.30
C LEU A 199 3.25 -13.15 -4.42
N LEU A 200 2.62 -12.29 -3.62
CA LEU A 200 2.89 -10.87 -3.63
C LEU A 200 4.20 -10.59 -2.90
N SER A 201 5.05 -9.76 -3.49
CA SER A 201 6.30 -9.36 -2.85
C SER A 201 6.57 -7.88 -2.98
N LEU A 202 7.28 -7.35 -1.99
CA LEU A 202 7.72 -5.96 -1.95
C LEU A 202 9.22 -5.86 -2.27
N PRO A 203 9.68 -4.68 -2.74
CA PRO A 203 11.11 -4.40 -2.88
C PRO A 203 11.88 -4.52 -1.56
N GLU A 204 11.23 -4.25 -0.42
CA GLU A 204 11.81 -4.36 0.92
C GLU A 204 10.76 -4.83 1.93
N GLY A 205 11.14 -5.79 2.76
CA GLY A 205 10.23 -6.41 3.74
C GLY A 205 9.21 -7.37 3.11
N SER A 206 8.36 -7.94 3.97
CA SER A 206 7.29 -8.87 3.59
C SER A 206 5.89 -8.26 3.78
N ILE A 207 4.91 -8.79 3.04
CA ILE A 207 3.50 -8.49 3.27
C ILE A 207 2.94 -9.58 4.17
N LEU A 208 2.41 -9.21 5.33
CA LEU A 208 1.69 -10.15 6.20
C LEU A 208 0.26 -10.32 5.68
N ASN A 209 -0.22 -11.56 5.68
CA ASN A 209 -1.59 -11.89 5.26
C ASN A 209 -2.63 -11.22 6.15
N SER A 210 -2.37 -11.23 7.47
CA SER A 210 -3.17 -10.58 8.48
C SER A 210 -2.31 -9.88 9.53
N CYS A 211 -2.87 -8.84 10.15
CA CYS A 211 -2.22 -8.10 11.23
C CYS A 211 -2.15 -8.92 12.52
N ASN A 212 -2.98 -9.96 12.64
CA ASN A 212 -2.88 -10.95 13.71
C ASN A 212 -1.59 -11.79 13.62
N ASP A 213 -1.01 -11.95 12.42
CA ASP A 213 0.24 -12.69 12.22
C ASP A 213 1.48 -11.91 12.67
N LEU A 214 1.32 -10.61 12.98
CA LEU A 214 2.42 -9.75 13.41
C LEU A 214 3.10 -10.29 14.68
N ASP A 215 2.34 -10.85 15.61
CA ASP A 215 2.87 -11.45 16.84
C ASP A 215 3.79 -12.64 16.54
N ASN A 216 3.37 -13.53 15.63
CA ASN A 216 4.20 -14.64 15.17
C ASN A 216 5.46 -14.13 14.44
N TYR A 217 5.34 -13.07 13.64
CA TYR A 217 6.47 -12.45 12.97
C TYR A 217 7.47 -11.83 13.96
N ILE A 218 6.99 -11.15 15.01
CA ILE A 218 7.83 -10.63 16.09
C ILE A 218 8.54 -11.78 16.80
N LYS A 219 7.83 -12.86 17.13
CA LYS A 219 8.41 -14.05 17.78
C LYS A 219 9.54 -14.67 16.96
N ASN A 220 9.42 -14.67 15.63
CA ASN A 220 10.48 -15.16 14.76
C ASN A 220 11.76 -14.30 14.82
N ILE A 221 11.64 -13.01 15.17
CA ILE A 221 12.77 -12.05 15.20
C ILE A 221 13.34 -11.88 16.62
N LEU A 222 12.45 -11.81 17.61
CA LEU A 222 12.79 -11.53 19.02
C LEU A 222 12.70 -12.76 19.93
N GLY A 223 12.29 -13.92 19.41
CA GLY A 223 11.97 -15.09 20.24
C GLY A 223 10.66 -14.90 21.03
N TYR A 224 10.35 -15.85 21.91
CA TYR A 224 9.10 -15.83 22.69
C TYR A 224 9.13 -14.88 23.89
N ASN A 225 10.31 -14.48 24.34
CA ASN A 225 10.50 -13.60 25.49
C ASN A 225 10.86 -12.19 25.01
N TYR A 226 9.85 -11.42 24.60
CA TYR A 226 9.99 -10.00 24.30
C TYR A 226 8.96 -9.17 25.06
N SER A 227 9.24 -7.88 25.19
CA SER A 227 8.28 -6.91 25.71
C SER A 227 8.07 -5.81 24.69
N CYS A 228 6.83 -5.31 24.60
CA CYS A 228 6.51 -4.18 23.75
C CYS A 228 6.02 -3.01 24.59
N LYS A 229 6.65 -1.85 24.44
CA LYS A 229 6.32 -0.62 25.17
C LYS A 229 5.98 0.49 24.19
N ARG A 230 4.86 1.16 24.46
CA ARG A 230 4.49 2.38 23.74
C ARG A 230 5.03 3.59 24.54
N PRO A 231 5.83 4.50 23.94
CA PRO A 231 6.44 5.62 24.67
C PRO A 231 5.44 6.63 25.26
N GLY A 232 4.17 6.58 24.84
CA GLY A 232 3.07 7.36 25.40
C GLY A 232 1.77 7.20 24.62
N LEU A 233 0.65 7.70 25.16
CA LEU A 233 -0.70 7.49 24.59
C LEU A 233 -0.89 8.07 23.18
N LEU A 234 -0.13 9.11 22.83
CA LEU A 234 -0.22 9.84 21.56
C LEU A 234 0.76 9.35 20.48
N PHE A 235 1.61 8.36 20.80
CA PHE A 235 2.57 7.82 19.85
C PHE A 235 1.94 6.66 19.07
N SER A 236 1.98 6.77 17.75
CA SER A 236 1.61 5.70 16.82
C SER A 236 2.64 4.56 16.80
N SER A 237 3.81 4.74 17.40
CA SER A 237 4.90 3.76 17.39
C SER A 237 5.03 3.03 18.73
N GLN A 238 5.26 1.73 18.66
CA GLN A 238 5.57 0.83 19.77
C GLN A 238 6.96 0.24 19.54
N ILE A 239 7.77 0.15 20.59
CA ILE A 239 9.08 -0.50 20.55
C ILE A 239 8.93 -1.88 21.16
N CYS A 240 9.30 -2.92 20.42
CA CYS A 240 9.38 -4.28 20.92
C CYS A 240 10.85 -4.70 21.05
N GLU A 241 11.21 -5.29 22.18
CA GLU A 241 12.60 -5.62 22.51
C GLU A 241 12.71 -6.95 23.27
N ASN A 242 13.81 -7.66 23.00
CA ASN A 242 14.37 -8.70 23.86
C ASN A 242 15.77 -8.25 24.33
N ASP A 243 16.52 -9.14 24.98
CA ASP A 243 17.86 -8.81 25.51
C ASP A 243 18.90 -8.41 24.43
N LYS A 244 18.65 -8.72 23.15
CA LYS A 244 19.63 -8.55 22.06
C LYS A 244 19.18 -7.61 20.95
N ASN A 245 17.90 -7.61 20.61
CA ASN A 245 17.32 -7.04 19.41
C ASN A 245 16.13 -6.15 19.76
N LYS A 246 15.93 -5.10 18.95
CA LYS A 246 14.78 -4.20 19.04
C LYS A 246 14.18 -3.94 17.67
N VAL A 247 12.88 -3.73 17.64
CA VAL A 247 12.10 -3.40 16.44
C VAL A 247 11.06 -2.34 16.77
N VAL A 248 10.65 -1.59 15.76
CA VAL A 248 9.60 -0.58 15.87
C VAL A 248 8.39 -1.03 15.08
N ILE A 249 7.23 -0.97 15.71
CA ILE A 249 5.92 -1.19 15.08
C ILE A 249 5.21 0.15 15.05
N LYS A 250 4.96 0.67 13.85
CA LYS A 250 4.19 1.90 13.65
C LYS A 250 2.78 1.54 13.18
N GLU A 251 1.78 2.04 13.90
CA GLU A 251 0.37 1.87 13.59
C GLU A 251 -0.20 3.13 12.94
N TYR A 252 -0.81 2.98 11.77
CA TYR A 252 -1.45 4.09 11.07
C TYR A 252 -2.95 4.03 11.36
N MET A 253 -3.41 4.97 12.18
CA MET A 253 -4.82 5.13 12.53
C MET A 253 -5.43 6.29 11.77
N TYR A 254 -6.75 6.22 11.52
CA TYR A 254 -7.50 7.35 10.96
C TYR A 254 -7.34 8.56 11.88
N GLY A 255 -7.07 9.72 11.26
CA GLY A 255 -6.46 10.89 11.89
C GLY A 255 -6.83 11.13 13.34
N THR A 256 -5.85 11.01 14.23
CA THR A 256 -5.81 11.80 15.45
C THR A 256 -5.96 13.28 15.08
N LEU A 257 -6.75 14.06 15.82
CA LEU A 257 -7.05 15.50 15.64
C LEU A 257 -5.84 16.36 15.19
N LYS A 258 -4.62 15.94 15.55
CA LYS A 258 -3.33 16.50 15.13
C LYS A 258 -3.21 16.76 13.62
N TRP A 259 -3.57 15.80 12.76
CA TRP A 259 -3.37 15.93 11.30
C TRP A 259 -4.47 16.71 10.62
N PHE A 260 -5.70 16.64 11.12
CA PHE A 260 -6.82 17.45 10.61
C PHE A 260 -6.52 18.95 10.80
N MET A 261 -6.01 19.36 11.97
CA MET A 261 -5.66 20.76 12.22
C MET A 261 -4.44 21.21 11.41
N ALA A 262 -3.40 20.38 11.32
CA ALA A 262 -2.25 20.67 10.48
C ALA A 262 -2.63 20.75 9.00
N GLY A 263 -3.43 19.81 8.50
CA GLY A 263 -3.93 19.75 7.12
C GLY A 263 -4.86 20.90 6.77
N ALA A 264 -5.85 21.23 7.62
CA ALA A 264 -6.78 22.34 7.38
C ALA A 264 -6.06 23.69 7.30
N VAL A 265 -5.03 23.91 8.14
CA VAL A 265 -4.21 25.12 8.08
C VAL A 265 -3.29 25.06 6.87
N SER A 266 -2.66 23.92 6.57
CA SER A 266 -1.61 23.84 5.55
C SER A 266 -2.03 23.43 4.15
N ALA A 267 -3.31 23.10 3.90
CA ALA A 267 -3.78 22.50 2.64
C ALA A 267 -3.36 23.27 1.38
N SER A 268 -3.27 24.60 1.45
CA SER A 268 -2.82 25.43 0.32
C SER A 268 -1.31 25.32 0.03
N ILE A 269 -0.51 24.83 0.98
CA ILE A 269 0.97 24.79 0.95
C ILE A 269 1.50 23.35 0.90
N PHE A 270 0.95 22.49 1.75
CA PHE A 270 1.35 21.10 1.89
C PHE A 270 0.10 20.23 2.07
N PRO A 271 -0.40 19.55 1.02
CA PRO A 271 -1.51 18.63 1.16
C PRO A 271 -1.00 17.37 1.88
N PHE A 272 -1.31 17.26 3.17
CA PHE A 272 -0.93 16.10 3.99
C PHE A 272 -1.62 14.82 3.47
N LYS A 273 -0.92 13.69 3.59
CA LYS A 273 -1.56 12.37 3.41
C LYS A 273 -2.36 12.06 4.67
N GLU A 274 -3.69 11.98 4.54
CA GLU A 274 -4.60 11.89 5.70
C GLU A 274 -5.06 10.47 6.01
N THR A 275 -5.26 9.61 5.00
CA THR A 275 -5.75 8.25 5.22
C THR A 275 -4.62 7.33 5.69
N PRO A 276 -4.89 6.35 6.58
CA PRO A 276 -3.88 5.41 7.07
C PRO A 276 -3.09 4.71 5.97
N LEU A 277 -3.79 4.23 4.94
CA LEU A 277 -3.19 3.54 3.80
C LEU A 277 -2.27 4.46 2.99
N ALA A 278 -2.70 5.70 2.75
CA ALA A 278 -1.88 6.67 2.02
C ALA A 278 -0.64 7.07 2.82
N ARG A 279 -0.75 7.19 4.16
CA ARG A 279 0.36 7.47 5.08
C ARG A 279 1.38 6.33 5.11
N LEU A 280 0.90 5.08 5.26
CA LEU A 280 1.74 3.88 5.22
C LEU A 280 2.46 3.76 3.87
N GLY A 281 1.70 3.88 2.76
CA GLY A 281 2.27 3.78 1.41
C GLY A 281 3.29 4.87 1.13
N ASN A 282 3.03 6.12 1.55
CA ASN A 282 3.96 7.22 1.39
C ASN A 282 5.23 7.03 2.22
N GLU A 283 5.11 6.61 3.49
CA GLU A 283 6.27 6.34 4.33
C GLU A 283 7.10 5.17 3.78
N TYR A 284 6.46 4.08 3.34
CA TYR A 284 7.14 2.94 2.71
C TYR A 284 7.99 3.40 1.53
N ASN A 285 7.39 4.15 0.61
CA ASN A 285 8.07 4.68 -0.58
C ASN A 285 9.20 5.64 -0.21
N SER A 286 8.93 6.55 0.73
CA SER A 286 9.82 7.63 1.07
C SER A 286 11.03 7.15 1.88
N LEU A 287 10.87 6.16 2.75
CA LEU A 287 12.00 5.57 3.47
C LEU A 287 13.00 4.94 2.50
N ILE A 288 12.52 4.19 1.49
CA ILE A 288 13.38 3.55 0.48
C ILE A 288 14.02 4.61 -0.44
N ASP A 289 13.24 5.57 -0.92
CA ASP A 289 13.73 6.61 -1.82
C ASP A 289 14.75 7.53 -1.12
N LEU A 290 14.48 7.95 0.12
CA LEU A 290 15.37 8.79 0.90
C LEU A 290 16.62 8.07 1.37
N ARG A 291 16.62 6.73 1.47
CA ARG A 291 17.81 5.96 1.86
C ARG A 291 19.03 6.19 0.95
N LYS A 292 18.78 6.66 -0.27
CA LYS A 292 19.82 7.05 -1.25
C LYS A 292 20.51 8.38 -0.89
N ILE A 293 19.94 9.14 0.05
CA ILE A 293 20.33 10.53 0.39
C ILE A 293 20.72 10.63 1.87
N VAL A 294 19.93 10.05 2.76
CA VAL A 294 20.10 10.05 4.22
C VAL A 294 19.78 8.66 4.76
N ASN A 295 20.36 8.24 5.89
CA ASN A 295 20.02 6.96 6.46
C ASN A 295 18.55 6.92 6.88
N THR A 296 17.90 5.78 6.66
CA THR A 296 16.52 5.50 7.06
C THR A 296 16.41 4.06 7.54
N PRO A 297 15.51 3.74 8.50
CA PRO A 297 15.28 2.38 8.96
C PRO A 297 14.93 1.42 7.82
N LYS A 298 15.43 0.18 7.88
CA LYS A 298 14.94 -0.89 7.00
C LYS A 298 13.52 -1.30 7.37
N ILE A 299 12.69 -1.54 6.35
CA ILE A 299 11.34 -2.07 6.51
C ILE A 299 11.43 -3.59 6.61
N LEU A 300 10.82 -4.16 7.66
CA LEU A 300 10.84 -5.60 7.92
C LEU A 300 9.58 -6.28 7.41
N SER A 301 8.42 -5.65 7.64
CA SER A 301 7.14 -6.11 7.12
C SER A 301 6.09 -5.01 7.14
N ILE A 302 5.05 -5.20 6.35
CA ILE A 302 3.81 -4.43 6.45
C ILE A 302 2.64 -5.38 6.65
N CYS A 303 1.62 -4.87 7.34
CA CYS A 303 0.29 -5.48 7.33
C CYS A 303 -0.74 -4.45 6.89
N ILE A 304 -1.62 -4.88 5.98
CA ILE A 304 -2.78 -4.12 5.54
C ILE A 304 -4.02 -5.02 5.62
N ASP A 305 -4.80 -4.78 6.67
CA ASP A 305 -6.08 -5.42 6.96
C ASP A 305 -7.20 -4.37 7.07
N LYS A 306 -8.44 -4.85 7.16
CA LYS A 306 -9.61 -3.99 7.28
C LYS A 306 -9.52 -3.16 8.56
N TYR A 307 -9.28 -1.85 8.39
CA TYR A 307 -9.08 -0.86 9.46
C TYR A 307 -7.78 -0.98 10.27
N GLU A 308 -6.86 -1.89 9.89
CA GLU A 308 -5.58 -2.06 10.55
C GLU A 308 -4.42 -1.92 9.56
N TYR A 309 -3.54 -0.96 9.81
CA TYR A 309 -2.42 -0.64 8.95
C TYR A 309 -1.19 -0.53 9.83
N LYS A 310 -0.23 -1.44 9.66
CA LYS A 310 0.97 -1.50 10.50
C LYS A 310 2.22 -1.68 9.65
N MET A 311 3.29 -1.02 10.04
CA MET A 311 4.62 -1.23 9.49
C MET A 311 5.57 -1.62 10.63
N MET A 312 6.26 -2.74 10.44
CA MET A 312 7.36 -3.15 11.29
C MET A 312 8.69 -2.78 10.63
N ARG A 313 9.58 -2.16 11.38
CA ARG A 313 10.86 -1.65 10.88
C ARG A 313 11.96 -1.80 11.91
N GLU A 314 13.19 -1.65 11.42
CA GLU A 314 14.40 -1.61 12.23
C GLU A 314 14.31 -0.53 13.32
N PHE A 315 14.81 -0.85 14.51
CA PHE A 315 15.03 0.14 15.55
C PHE A 315 16.39 0.81 15.34
N ILE A 316 16.39 2.14 15.26
CA ILE A 316 17.62 2.93 15.14
C ILE A 316 18.10 3.32 16.54
N LYS A 317 19.24 2.76 16.93
CA LYS A 317 19.93 3.11 18.17
C LYS A 317 20.69 4.42 17.98
N GLY A 318 20.44 5.38 18.86
CA GLY A 318 21.13 6.67 18.85
C GLY A 318 20.45 7.72 19.73
N GLU A 319 20.94 8.94 19.65
CA GLU A 319 20.38 10.11 20.31
C GLU A 319 19.42 10.84 19.37
N VAL A 320 18.19 11.13 19.85
CA VAL A 320 17.24 11.98 19.13
C VAL A 320 17.73 13.43 19.15
N VAL A 321 17.83 14.08 17.99
CA VAL A 321 18.41 15.43 17.86
C VAL A 321 17.75 16.44 18.78
N LEU A 322 16.41 16.39 18.91
CA LEU A 322 15.65 17.30 19.79
C LEU A 322 16.14 17.30 21.26
N LYS A 323 16.74 16.19 21.73
CA LYS A 323 17.27 16.05 23.09
C LYS A 323 18.76 16.37 23.19
N SER A 324 19.45 16.45 22.06
CA SER A 324 20.90 16.65 22.03
C SER A 324 21.26 18.08 22.42
N LYS A 325 22.28 18.20 23.28
CA LYS A 325 22.87 19.49 23.66
C LYS A 325 24.08 19.86 22.80
N ASN A 326 24.47 18.99 21.86
CA ASN A 326 25.66 19.15 21.03
C ASN A 326 25.37 20.04 19.81
N PRO A 327 26.00 21.23 19.68
CA PRO A 327 25.86 22.10 18.52
C PRO A 327 26.12 21.42 17.17
N TYR A 328 27.08 20.47 17.13
CA TYR A 328 27.42 19.75 15.90
C TYR A 328 26.26 18.88 15.40
N VAL A 329 25.51 18.24 16.31
CA VAL A 329 24.33 17.42 15.96
C VAL A 329 23.24 18.28 15.33
N TRP A 330 23.04 19.50 15.83
CA TRP A 330 22.08 20.44 15.25
C TRP A 330 22.56 21.00 13.91
N SER A 331 23.85 21.32 13.80
CA SER A 331 24.47 21.73 12.53
C SER A 331 24.31 20.63 11.45
N ASP A 332 24.54 19.37 11.81
CA ASP A 332 24.39 18.22 10.91
C ASP A 332 22.92 17.97 10.50
N LEU A 333 21.97 18.24 11.40
CA LEU A 333 20.56 18.24 11.05
C LEU A 333 20.25 19.28 9.97
N GLY A 334 20.81 20.49 10.11
CA GLY A 334 20.67 21.57 9.13
C GLY A 334 21.18 21.21 7.74
N SER A 335 22.41 20.72 7.66
CA SER A 335 23.01 20.29 6.39
C SER A 335 22.26 19.09 5.79
N THR A 336 21.80 18.14 6.62
CA THR A 336 21.00 17.00 6.18
C THR A 336 19.67 17.44 5.58
N LEU A 337 18.94 18.38 6.21
CA LEU A 337 17.70 18.91 5.65
C LEU A 337 17.94 19.62 4.32
N ALA A 338 19.04 20.38 4.20
CA ALA A 338 19.43 21.01 2.94
C ALA A 338 19.77 19.97 1.86
N LEU A 339 20.47 18.89 2.23
CA LEU A 339 20.81 17.78 1.34
C LEU A 339 19.54 17.12 0.77
N ILE A 340 18.53 16.87 1.60
CA ILE A 340 17.23 16.32 1.18
C ILE A 340 16.56 17.26 0.17
N HIS A 341 16.54 18.58 0.45
CA HIS A 341 15.98 19.58 -0.47
C HIS A 341 16.76 19.73 -1.76
N ASN A 342 18.09 19.58 -1.73
CA ASN A 342 18.95 19.60 -2.91
C ASN A 342 18.71 18.36 -3.80
N ASN A 343 18.17 17.27 -3.23
CA ASN A 343 17.79 16.05 -3.94
C ASN A 343 16.28 15.99 -4.26
N ASN A 344 15.66 17.15 -4.49
CA ASN A 344 14.28 17.30 -4.95
C ASN A 344 13.20 16.72 -4.03
N ARG A 345 13.46 16.60 -2.72
CA ARG A 345 12.48 16.15 -1.71
C ARG A 345 12.24 17.20 -0.63
N THR A 346 11.08 17.14 0.01
CA THR A 346 10.72 17.87 1.25
C THR A 346 10.08 16.89 2.22
N LEU A 347 10.15 17.17 3.52
CA LEU A 347 9.73 16.25 4.58
C LEU A 347 8.28 16.42 5.01
N GLY A 348 7.73 17.64 4.98
CA GLY A 348 6.40 17.96 5.49
C GLY A 348 6.30 17.98 7.02
N ASP A 349 6.97 17.05 7.71
CA ASP A 349 7.11 16.96 9.17
C ASP A 349 8.60 16.91 9.60
N SER A 350 9.30 18.02 9.35
CA SER A 350 10.72 18.24 9.66
C SER A 350 11.01 18.46 11.16
N ASN A 351 10.21 17.86 12.03
CA ASN A 351 10.41 17.88 13.48
C ASN A 351 11.80 17.32 13.84
N PRO A 352 12.63 18.02 14.64
CA PRO A 352 13.93 17.49 15.08
C PRO A 352 13.84 16.17 15.84
N GLY A 353 12.67 15.85 16.40
CA GLY A 353 12.38 14.55 17.02
C GLY A 353 12.34 13.37 16.06
N ASN A 354 12.23 13.61 14.75
CA ASN A 354 12.24 12.60 13.69
C ASN A 354 13.65 12.28 13.19
N PHE A 355 14.68 12.90 13.77
CA PHE A 355 16.08 12.69 13.43
C PHE A 355 16.83 12.06 14.61
N VAL A 356 17.63 11.04 14.30
CA VAL A 356 18.46 10.31 15.26
C VAL A 356 19.89 10.31 14.77
N VAL A 357 20.82 10.73 15.62
CA VAL A 357 22.25 10.53 15.39
C VAL A 357 22.65 9.21 16.03
N THR A 358 23.11 8.28 15.20
CA THR A 358 23.57 6.96 15.64
C THR A 358 24.90 7.03 16.39
N ASP A 359 25.27 5.96 17.07
CA ASP A 359 26.58 5.84 17.75
C ASP A 359 27.78 5.95 16.77
N GLU A 360 27.54 5.81 15.46
CA GLU A 360 28.53 6.01 14.38
C GLU A 360 28.50 7.45 13.81
N ASP A 361 27.90 8.40 14.53
CA ASP A 361 27.72 9.82 14.15
C ASP A 361 26.98 10.01 12.81
N LYS A 362 26.13 9.05 12.43
CA LYS A 362 25.32 9.14 11.21
C LYS A 362 23.92 9.66 11.52
N MET A 363 23.53 10.75 10.84
CA MET A 363 22.15 11.25 10.84
C MET A 363 21.20 10.25 10.15
N THR A 364 20.11 9.95 10.84
CA THR A 364 19.08 9.00 10.39
C THR A 364 17.69 9.61 10.54
N LEU A 365 16.92 9.62 9.44
CA LEU A 365 15.52 10.04 9.43
C LEU A 365 14.63 8.83 9.73
N ILE A 366 13.85 8.92 10.81
CA ILE A 366 13.00 7.81 11.28
C ILE A 366 11.51 7.99 10.98
N ASP A 367 11.09 9.12 10.41
CA ASP A 367 9.72 9.33 9.95
C ASP A 367 9.71 10.02 8.60
N ALA A 368 9.02 9.42 7.62
CA ALA A 368 8.97 9.88 6.24
C ALA A 368 7.53 9.93 5.71
N GLU A 369 6.54 9.94 6.59
CA GLU A 369 5.13 9.80 6.23
C GLU A 369 4.58 10.93 5.37
N GLN A 370 5.14 12.13 5.50
CA GLN A 370 4.67 13.34 4.81
C GLN A 370 5.63 13.81 3.73
N VAL A 371 6.63 13.01 3.36
CA VAL A 371 7.61 13.38 2.35
C VAL A 371 6.93 13.63 1.00
N SER A 372 7.42 14.62 0.27
CA SER A 372 6.90 14.97 -1.05
C SER A 372 7.98 15.56 -1.97
N ASN A 373 7.62 15.87 -3.21
CA ASN A 373 8.52 16.56 -4.13
C ASN A 373 8.81 18.00 -3.68
N TYR A 374 10.07 18.41 -3.84
CA TYR A 374 10.54 19.74 -3.52
C TYR A 374 9.81 20.81 -4.32
N THR A 375 9.43 21.87 -3.62
CA THR A 375 9.21 23.20 -4.17
C THR A 375 9.74 24.21 -3.16
N PRO A 376 10.14 25.43 -3.56
CA PRO A 376 10.59 26.44 -2.60
C PRO A 376 9.53 26.74 -1.52
N LYS A 377 8.26 26.65 -1.89
CA LYS A 377 7.11 26.80 -0.99
C LYS A 377 7.05 25.72 0.09
N LYS A 378 7.28 24.46 -0.29
CA LYS A 378 7.29 23.33 0.66
C LYS A 378 8.56 23.28 1.50
N ALA A 379 9.70 23.70 0.96
CA ALA A 379 10.92 23.85 1.76
C ALA A 379 10.80 24.97 2.80
N ALA A 380 10.11 26.06 2.47
CA ALA A 380 9.77 27.10 3.44
C ALA A 380 8.88 26.57 4.57
N TRP A 381 7.94 25.68 4.23
CA TRP A 381 7.12 24.96 5.21
C TRP A 381 7.98 24.07 6.12
N ASP A 382 8.92 23.30 5.57
CA ASP A 382 9.81 22.46 6.38
C ASP A 382 10.66 23.29 7.36
N ILE A 383 11.15 24.46 6.95
CA ILE A 383 11.90 25.34 7.87
C ILE A 383 10.99 25.87 8.99
N ALA A 384 9.76 26.25 8.65
CA ALA A 384 8.77 26.73 9.61
C ALA A 384 8.36 25.66 10.62
N VAL A 385 8.11 24.43 10.15
CA VAL A 385 7.76 23.27 10.98
C VAL A 385 8.93 22.89 11.89
N PHE A 386 10.14 22.78 11.33
CA PHE A 386 11.36 22.53 12.10
C PHE A 386 11.47 23.54 13.25
N TYR A 387 11.37 24.82 12.92
CA TYR A 387 11.49 25.90 13.89
C TYR A 387 10.41 25.85 14.95
N ALA A 388 9.14 25.70 14.54
CA ALA A 388 8.01 25.64 15.44
C ALA A 388 8.16 24.47 16.43
N TYR A 389 8.46 23.26 15.96
CA TYR A 389 8.68 22.10 16.82
C TYR A 389 9.87 22.32 17.77
N ALA A 390 11.02 22.75 17.26
CA ALA A 390 12.21 22.98 18.07
C ALA A 390 11.91 23.95 19.23
N ARG A 391 11.24 25.07 18.94
CA ARG A 391 10.94 26.10 19.94
C ARG A 391 9.80 25.72 20.88
N THR A 392 8.74 25.07 20.39
CA THR A 392 7.65 24.55 21.24
C THR A 392 8.16 23.54 22.27
N PHE A 393 9.10 22.69 21.88
CA PHE A 393 9.79 21.76 22.79
C PHE A 393 11.00 22.37 23.50
N GLN A 394 11.11 23.70 23.49
CA GLN A 394 12.07 24.49 24.27
C GLN A 394 13.55 24.16 23.98
N ALA A 395 13.87 23.74 22.75
CA ALA A 395 15.26 23.63 22.31
C ALA A 395 15.98 24.98 22.44
N ASN A 396 17.25 24.94 22.83
CA ASN A 396 18.07 26.14 23.00
C ASN A 396 18.17 26.91 21.67
N SER A 397 17.87 28.21 21.68
CA SER A 397 17.84 29.04 20.48
C SER A 397 19.18 29.07 19.73
N ARG A 398 20.31 28.94 20.44
CA ARG A 398 21.63 28.82 19.81
C ARG A 398 21.73 27.55 18.97
N LEU A 399 21.28 26.41 19.49
CA LEU A 399 21.28 25.13 18.77
C LEU A 399 20.35 25.18 17.53
N VAL A 400 19.19 25.82 17.67
CA VAL A 400 18.29 26.05 16.52
C VAL A 400 18.96 26.94 15.47
N ARG A 401 19.70 27.98 15.90
CA ARG A 401 20.46 28.85 15.00
C ARG A 401 21.59 28.09 14.27
N GLU A 402 22.29 27.16 14.94
CA GLU A 402 23.30 26.30 14.30
C GLU A 402 22.70 25.48 13.16
N ALA A 403 21.54 24.84 13.39
CA ALA A 403 20.85 24.08 12.36
C ALA A 403 20.41 24.97 11.18
N LEU A 404 19.81 26.13 11.46
CA LEU A 404 19.40 27.06 10.40
C LEU A 404 20.60 27.61 9.62
N GLY A 405 21.68 27.98 10.29
CA GLY A 405 22.89 28.48 9.64
C GLY A 405 23.52 27.43 8.72
N SER A 406 23.66 26.20 9.21
CA SER A 406 24.15 25.08 8.40
C SER A 406 23.25 24.79 7.20
N TYR A 407 21.93 24.82 7.39
CA TYR A 407 20.98 24.68 6.29
C TYR A 407 21.17 25.76 5.22
N VAL A 408 21.21 27.04 5.61
CA VAL A 408 21.38 28.18 4.67
C VAL A 408 22.69 28.04 3.90
N ASN A 409 23.78 27.76 4.59
CA ASN A 409 25.11 27.60 3.99
C ASN A 409 25.21 26.41 3.04
N SER A 410 24.39 25.38 3.24
CA SER A 410 24.37 24.16 2.42
C SER A 410 23.44 24.25 1.19
N ARG A 411 22.78 25.40 0.98
CA ARG A 411 21.82 25.60 -0.12
C ARG A 411 22.42 26.46 -1.24
N PRO A 412 22.15 26.16 -2.52
CA PRO A 412 22.46 27.08 -3.61
C PRO A 412 21.79 28.43 -3.37
N LYS A 413 22.53 29.53 -3.50
CA LYS A 413 22.08 30.88 -3.12
C LYS A 413 20.75 31.27 -3.78
N ASP A 414 20.58 30.96 -5.07
CA ASP A 414 19.36 31.30 -5.80
C ASP A 414 18.14 30.48 -5.34
N GLU A 415 18.35 29.22 -4.98
CA GLU A 415 17.30 28.38 -4.42
C GLU A 415 16.93 28.81 -3.00
N TRP A 416 17.92 29.18 -2.18
CA TRP A 416 17.69 29.74 -0.85
C TRP A 416 16.86 31.03 -0.92
N LYS A 417 17.21 31.96 -1.81
CA LYS A 417 16.44 33.21 -2.00
C LYS A 417 14.96 32.96 -2.30
N LYS A 418 14.65 31.96 -3.14
CA LYS A 418 13.25 31.57 -3.42
C LYS A 418 12.53 31.09 -2.16
N VAL A 419 13.18 30.23 -1.37
CA VAL A 419 12.62 29.72 -0.10
C VAL A 419 12.41 30.86 0.89
N LEU A 420 13.40 31.73 1.06
CA LEU A 420 13.34 32.88 1.97
C LEU A 420 12.21 33.85 1.60
N ASN A 421 11.96 34.07 0.31
CA ASN A 421 10.83 34.89 -0.16
C ASN A 421 9.48 34.31 0.28
N TYR A 422 9.31 32.98 0.27
CA TYR A 422 8.09 32.35 0.79
C TYR A 422 7.95 32.51 2.30
N ILE A 423 9.06 32.41 3.05
CA ILE A 423 9.06 32.62 4.51
C ILE A 423 8.69 34.07 4.86
N LYS A 424 9.18 35.06 4.10
CA LYS A 424 8.85 36.48 4.26
C LYS A 424 7.45 36.83 3.74
N GLY A 425 6.91 36.01 2.84
CA GLY A 425 5.63 36.26 2.17
C GLY A 425 4.38 36.06 3.06
N PRO A 426 3.22 36.57 2.61
CA PRO A 426 1.96 36.50 3.35
C PRO A 426 1.41 35.07 3.48
N HIS A 427 1.77 34.17 2.56
CA HIS A 427 1.28 32.79 2.56
C HIS A 427 1.69 32.01 3.81
N LEU A 428 2.95 32.11 4.27
CA LEU A 428 3.38 31.47 5.51
C LEU A 428 2.80 32.19 6.74
N THR A 429 2.68 33.53 6.69
CA THR A 429 2.07 34.33 7.76
C THR A 429 0.68 33.85 8.11
N MET A 430 -0.17 33.66 7.11
CA MET A 430 -1.56 33.22 7.31
C MET A 430 -1.65 31.87 8.02
N LEU A 431 -0.67 30.99 7.82
CA LEU A 431 -0.66 29.65 8.41
C LEU A 431 -0.08 29.59 9.81
N MET A 432 0.97 30.35 10.05
CA MET A 432 1.54 30.49 11.39
C MET A 432 0.84 31.58 12.21
N THR A 433 -0.32 32.07 11.77
CA THR A 433 -1.18 32.99 12.54
C THR A 433 -1.47 32.49 13.96
N PRO A 434 -1.66 31.18 14.23
CA PRO A 434 -1.78 30.69 15.60
C PRO A 434 -0.49 30.77 16.44
N LEU A 435 0.66 30.97 15.79
CA LEU A 435 2.00 31.01 16.39
C LEU A 435 2.80 32.25 15.90
N PRO A 436 2.28 33.48 16.05
CA PRO A 436 2.83 34.67 15.40
C PRO A 436 4.20 35.08 15.96
N ASN A 437 4.44 34.79 17.23
CA ASN A 437 5.72 35.06 17.90
C ASN A 437 6.83 34.17 17.32
N LEU A 438 6.54 32.89 17.07
CA LEU A 438 7.52 31.95 16.52
C LEU A 438 7.87 32.30 15.07
N LEU A 439 6.90 32.74 14.27
CA LEU A 439 7.18 33.20 12.91
C LEU A 439 8.04 34.47 12.91
N THR A 440 7.78 35.40 13.82
CA THR A 440 8.57 36.63 13.94
C THR A 440 10.01 36.30 14.35
N GLU A 441 10.20 35.45 15.36
CA GLU A 441 11.52 34.98 15.83
C GLU A 441 12.29 34.30 14.69
N LEU A 442 11.64 33.37 13.96
CA LEU A 442 12.23 32.72 12.78
C LEU A 442 12.72 33.72 11.73
N ARG A 443 11.89 34.72 11.39
CA ARG A 443 12.24 35.73 10.38
C ARG A 443 13.43 36.59 10.82
N LEU A 444 13.52 36.92 12.11
CA LEU A 444 14.65 37.65 12.66
C LEU A 444 15.93 36.81 12.60
N THR A 445 15.87 35.55 13.06
CA THR A 445 17.03 34.64 13.01
C THR A 445 17.52 34.43 11.57
N LEU A 446 16.62 34.20 10.61
CA LEU A 446 17.01 34.03 9.21
C LEU A 446 17.55 35.32 8.58
N ARG A 447 17.08 36.50 9.01
CA ARG A 447 17.62 37.77 8.54
C ARG A 447 19.06 37.97 9.00
N GLU A 448 19.38 37.59 10.24
CA GLU A 448 20.76 37.66 10.74
C GLU A 448 21.68 36.75 9.93
N LEU A 449 21.25 35.50 9.68
CA LEU A 449 22.03 34.51 8.92
C LEU A 449 22.20 34.83 7.42
N ASP A 450 21.38 35.71 6.85
CA ASP A 450 21.46 36.10 5.43
C ASP A 450 22.37 37.32 5.20
N ASN A 451 22.76 38.02 6.28
CA ASN A 451 23.68 39.17 6.24
C ASN A 451 25.13 38.80 6.66
N ASP A 452 25.33 37.59 7.17
CA ASP A 452 26.64 36.96 7.42
C ASP A 452 27.08 36.15 6.19
#